data_AF-A0A7S0UAG1-F1
#
_entry.id   AF-A0A7S0UAG1-F1
#
_cell.length_a   1.000
_cell.length_b   1.000
_cell.length_c   1.000
_cell.angle_alpha   90.00
_cell.angle_beta   90.00
_cell.angle_gamma   90.00
#
_symmetry.space_group_name_H-M   'P 1'
#
loop_
_entity.id
_entity.type
_entity.pdbx_description
1 polymer ?
#
loop_
_entity_poly.entity_id
_entity_poly.type
_entity_poly.pdbx_seq_one_letter_code
_entity_poly.pdbx_strand_id
1 'polypeptide(L)'
;GVVVMAGALLEQAELLLDRGLHPRRISDGFETACKVACDHLDSISDEIKFSKDDISALVEVARTTLSSKIVTRCLDHMSDIAVKAIMAVADLERKDVNLDLIKMEGRAGGQMEDSQLVYGIVLDKEISHPGMDKDIKDAKMCILTCPFEPPKPKTKHTITVDTAEKFEALHKQEQEYFVEMVKQVKDCGANLAICQWGFDDEANHLLMQAGLPAVRWVGGVEIELLAIASGARIVPRFSELAAAKLGSAGRVREVSFGTTKDRMLFIEDCSNSKAVTIFVRGGNKMIIEEIKRSIHDALCIVRNLVQDNRVVYGGGGAGAGGDPPV
;
A
#
# COMPACT_ATOMS: atom_id res chain seq x y z
N GLY A 1 -19.31 3.21 18.81
CA GLY A 1 -18.97 4.30 19.74
C GLY A 1 -19.73 5.56 19.40
N VAL A 2 -19.23 6.35 18.45
CA VAL A 2 -19.75 7.69 18.13
C VAL A 2 -21.26 7.72 17.83
N VAL A 3 -21.78 6.77 17.05
CA VAL A 3 -23.22 6.70 16.72
C VAL A 3 -24.08 6.44 17.96
N VAL A 4 -23.61 5.61 18.91
CA VAL A 4 -24.34 5.30 20.15
C VAL A 4 -24.40 6.54 21.04
N MET A 5 -23.29 7.27 21.16
CA MET A 5 -23.24 8.51 21.93
C MET A 5 -24.13 9.59 21.31
N ALA A 6 -24.09 9.76 19.99
CA ALA A 6 -24.96 10.70 19.29
C ALA A 6 -26.44 10.35 19.45
N GLY A 7 -26.80 9.07 19.35
CA GLY A 7 -28.17 8.59 19.59
C GLY A 7 -28.66 8.90 21.01
N ALA A 8 -27.85 8.57 22.02
CA ALA A 8 -28.18 8.86 23.41
C ALA A 8 -28.32 10.36 23.70
N LEU A 9 -27.44 11.20 23.13
CA LEU A 9 -27.55 12.66 23.25
C LEU A 9 -28.84 13.20 22.60
N LEU A 10 -29.26 12.62 21.47
CA LEU A 10 -30.52 13.01 20.81
C LEU A 10 -31.75 12.58 21.62
N GLU A 11 -31.76 11.36 22.18
CA GLU A 11 -32.83 10.91 23.10
C GLU A 11 -32.95 11.82 24.33
N GLN A 12 -31.81 12.21 24.92
CA GLN A 12 -31.81 13.17 26.03
C GLN A 12 -32.24 14.58 25.59
N ALA A 13 -31.91 14.99 24.36
CA ALA A 13 -32.36 16.26 23.82
C ALA A 13 -33.88 16.28 23.64
N GLU A 14 -34.51 15.19 23.20
CA GLU A 14 -35.98 15.07 23.07
C GLU A 14 -36.67 15.31 24.42
N LEU A 15 -36.17 14.70 25.50
CA LEU A 15 -36.70 14.93 26.86
C LEU A 15 -36.61 16.40 27.30
N LEU A 16 -35.57 17.12 26.86
CA LEU A 16 -35.39 18.54 27.14
C LEU A 16 -36.34 19.40 26.29
N LEU A 17 -36.59 19.01 25.04
CA LEU A 17 -37.57 19.65 24.15
C LEU A 17 -38.99 19.49 24.69
N ASP A 18 -39.36 18.31 25.18
CA ASP A 18 -40.66 18.03 25.80
C ASP A 18 -40.92 18.89 27.05
N ARG A 19 -39.85 19.29 27.75
CA ARG A 19 -39.89 20.23 28.88
C ARG A 19 -39.98 21.70 28.46
N GLY A 20 -40.05 21.97 27.15
CA GLY A 20 -40.19 23.31 26.58
C GLY A 20 -38.88 24.08 26.40
N LEU A 21 -37.72 23.42 26.47
CA LEU A 21 -36.43 24.07 26.20
C LEU A 21 -36.25 24.30 24.70
N HIS A 22 -35.78 25.50 24.32
CA HIS A 22 -35.53 25.81 22.93
C HIS A 22 -34.31 25.02 22.40
N PRO A 23 -34.38 24.36 21.21
CA PRO A 23 -33.31 23.52 20.68
C PRO A 23 -31.93 24.18 20.66
N ARG A 24 -31.88 25.47 20.30
CA ARG A 24 -30.65 26.27 20.30
C ARG A 24 -29.94 26.29 21.66
N ARG A 25 -30.67 26.43 22.77
CA ARG A 25 -30.07 26.42 24.12
C ARG A 25 -29.51 25.04 24.48
N ILE A 26 -30.13 23.97 24.00
CA ILE A 26 -29.65 22.59 24.20
C ILE A 26 -28.35 22.39 23.43
N SER A 27 -28.30 22.85 22.17
CA SER A 27 -27.09 22.81 21.33
C SER A 27 -25.92 23.56 21.98
N ASP A 28 -26.13 24.81 22.38
CA ASP A 28 -25.10 25.63 23.04
C ASP A 28 -24.63 24.98 24.37
N GLY A 29 -25.55 24.34 25.10
CA GLY A 29 -25.26 23.58 26.31
C GLY A 29 -24.39 22.36 26.05
N PHE A 30 -24.69 21.59 25.00
CA PHE A 30 -23.87 20.43 24.60
C PHE A 30 -22.48 20.83 24.11
N GLU A 31 -22.33 21.94 23.39
CA GLU A 31 -21.01 22.47 23.03
C GLU A 31 -20.19 22.84 24.26
N THR A 32 -20.83 23.45 25.26
CA THR A 32 -20.17 23.81 26.53
C THR A 32 -19.78 22.56 27.31
N ALA A 33 -20.67 21.56 27.41
CA ALA A 33 -20.38 20.30 28.06
C ALA A 33 -19.26 19.51 27.36
N CYS A 34 -19.21 19.57 26.03
CA CYS A 34 -18.15 18.95 25.23
C CYS A 34 -16.78 19.53 25.58
N LYS A 35 -16.66 20.86 25.71
CA LYS A 35 -15.41 21.51 26.13
C LYS A 35 -14.95 21.03 27.51
N VAL A 36 -15.84 21.03 28.50
CA VAL A 36 -15.53 20.55 29.85
C VAL A 36 -15.11 19.08 29.84
N ALA A 37 -15.76 18.24 29.02
CA ALA A 37 -15.38 16.84 28.87
C ALA A 37 -13.99 16.68 28.23
N CYS A 38 -13.66 17.46 27.19
CA CYS A 38 -12.33 17.48 26.59
C CYS A 38 -11.24 17.93 27.58
N ASP A 39 -11.49 19.00 28.33
CA ASP A 39 -10.55 19.50 29.36
C ASP A 39 -10.32 18.44 30.45
N HIS A 40 -11.37 17.70 30.83
CA HIS A 40 -11.24 16.60 31.78
C HIS A 40 -10.44 15.42 31.19
N LEU A 41 -10.68 15.07 29.92
CA LEU A 41 -9.91 14.02 29.22
C LEU A 41 -8.42 14.38 29.15
N ASP A 42 -8.08 15.63 28.90
CA ASP A 42 -6.70 16.10 28.93
C ASP A 42 -6.08 15.93 30.33
N SER A 43 -6.86 16.16 31.40
CA SER A 43 -6.39 16.02 32.80
C SER A 43 -6.14 14.58 33.25
N ILE A 44 -6.87 13.62 32.67
CA ILE A 44 -6.72 12.18 32.99
C ILE A 44 -5.86 11.43 31.96
N SER A 45 -5.37 12.13 30.94
CA SER A 45 -4.55 11.52 29.90
C SER A 45 -3.14 11.25 30.41
N ASP A 46 -2.62 10.09 30.06
CA ASP A 46 -1.24 9.71 30.33
C ASP A 46 -0.41 9.76 29.06
N GLU A 47 0.88 10.09 29.18
CA GLU A 47 1.80 10.11 28.04
C GLU A 47 2.55 8.79 27.92
N ILE A 48 2.40 8.10 26.79
CA ILE A 48 3.23 6.97 26.45
C ILE A 48 4.51 7.48 25.81
N LYS A 49 5.66 7.10 26.36
CA LYS A 49 6.95 7.28 25.68
C LYS A 49 7.24 6.02 24.88
N PHE A 50 7.44 6.18 23.58
CA PHE A 50 7.93 5.11 22.71
C PHE A 50 9.16 5.62 21.95
N SER A 51 9.99 4.69 21.51
CA SER A 51 11.19 4.98 20.72
C SER A 51 11.25 4.07 19.49
N LYS A 52 12.23 4.26 18.61
CA LYS A 52 12.42 3.33 17.47
C LYS A 52 12.75 1.92 17.93
N ASP A 53 13.41 1.78 19.07
CA ASP A 53 13.88 0.50 19.61
C ASP A 53 12.86 -0.15 20.55
N ASP A 54 12.05 0.67 21.22
CA ASP A 54 10.98 0.18 22.10
C ASP A 54 9.60 0.51 21.53
N ILE A 55 9.03 -0.52 20.91
CA ILE A 55 7.75 -0.51 20.21
C ILE A 55 6.66 -1.22 21.04
N SER A 56 7.01 -1.74 22.22
CA SER A 56 6.13 -2.60 23.03
C SER A 56 4.80 -1.93 23.38
N ALA A 57 4.84 -0.68 23.83
CA ALA A 57 3.65 0.09 24.18
C ALA A 57 2.72 0.31 22.98
N LEU A 58 3.25 0.55 21.78
CA LEU A 58 2.45 0.69 20.55
C LEU A 58 1.78 -0.64 20.18
N VAL A 59 2.47 -1.77 20.39
CA VAL A 59 1.93 -3.11 20.15
C VAL A 59 0.77 -3.40 21.12
N GLU A 60 0.85 -3.00 22.39
CA GLU A 60 -0.24 -3.17 23.34
C GLU A 60 -1.50 -2.37 22.96
N VAL A 61 -1.32 -1.14 22.47
CA VAL A 61 -2.46 -0.33 21.98
C VAL A 61 -3.07 -0.92 20.71
N ALA A 62 -2.23 -1.36 19.76
CA ALA A 62 -2.68 -2.06 18.56
C ALA A 62 -3.44 -3.35 18.92
N ARG A 63 -2.94 -4.12 19.90
CA ARG A 63 -3.56 -5.33 20.42
C ARG A 63 -4.94 -5.06 21.01
N THR A 64 -5.08 -3.99 21.78
CA THR A 64 -6.36 -3.57 22.36
C THR A 64 -7.37 -3.25 21.27
N THR A 65 -6.94 -2.53 20.23
CA THR A 65 -7.78 -2.20 19.05
C THR A 65 -8.25 -3.44 18.28
N LEU A 66 -7.38 -4.43 18.11
CA LEU A 66 -7.66 -5.63 17.33
C LEU A 66 -8.45 -6.69 18.13
N SER A 67 -8.43 -6.61 19.46
CA SER A 67 -9.02 -7.61 20.36
C SER A 67 -10.52 -7.86 20.11
N SER A 68 -11.27 -6.82 19.73
CA SER A 68 -12.71 -6.89 19.47
C SER A 68 -13.09 -7.28 18.03
N LYS A 69 -12.14 -7.75 17.21
CA LYS A 69 -12.33 -8.00 15.76
C LYS A 69 -12.05 -9.45 15.38
N ILE A 70 -12.32 -9.84 14.14
CA ILE A 70 -12.11 -11.22 13.65
C ILE A 70 -10.67 -11.74 13.81
N VAL A 71 -9.72 -10.82 13.96
CA VAL A 71 -8.27 -11.07 14.06
C VAL A 71 -7.85 -11.57 15.45
N THR A 72 -8.79 -11.80 16.40
CA THR A 72 -8.49 -12.25 17.78
C THR A 72 -7.57 -13.47 17.85
N ARG A 73 -7.60 -14.37 16.86
CA ARG A 73 -6.79 -15.59 16.84
C ARG A 73 -5.29 -15.33 16.63
N CYS A 74 -4.94 -14.26 15.93
CA CYS A 74 -3.56 -13.93 15.56
C CYS A 74 -3.21 -12.49 15.97
N LEU A 75 -3.65 -12.09 17.17
CA LEU A 75 -3.53 -10.70 17.63
C LEU A 75 -2.09 -10.23 17.69
N ASP A 76 -1.21 -11.01 18.31
CA ASP A 76 0.16 -10.57 18.56
C ASP A 76 0.92 -10.37 17.24
N HIS A 77 0.78 -11.31 16.30
CA HIS A 77 1.38 -11.24 14.97
C HIS A 77 0.88 -10.05 14.16
N MET A 78 -0.44 -9.82 14.14
CA MET A 78 -1.04 -8.74 13.35
C MET A 78 -0.79 -7.35 13.96
N SER A 79 -0.74 -7.27 15.30
CA SER A 79 -0.38 -6.05 16.00
C SER A 79 1.07 -5.67 15.70
N ASP A 80 1.99 -6.64 15.76
CA ASP A 80 3.40 -6.42 15.43
C ASP A 80 3.59 -5.97 13.98
N ILE A 81 2.91 -6.61 13.01
CA ILE A 81 2.93 -6.20 11.60
C ILE A 81 2.44 -4.76 11.42
N ALA A 82 1.29 -4.41 12.03
CA ALA A 82 0.71 -3.07 11.88
C ALA A 82 1.65 -1.99 12.42
N VAL A 83 2.25 -2.23 13.58
CA VAL A 83 3.14 -1.26 14.20
C VAL A 83 4.47 -1.15 13.44
N LYS A 84 5.07 -2.28 13.03
CA LYS A 84 6.27 -2.27 12.19
C LYS A 84 6.05 -1.54 10.87
N ALA A 85 4.87 -1.70 10.26
CA ALA A 85 4.51 -0.99 9.03
C ALA A 85 4.48 0.53 9.25
N ILE A 86 3.88 1.01 10.35
CA ILE A 86 3.87 2.44 10.69
C ILE A 86 5.29 2.94 10.97
N MET A 87 6.07 2.22 11.76
CA MET A 87 7.43 2.64 12.13
C MET A 87 8.39 2.70 10.92
N ALA A 88 8.16 1.89 9.89
CA ALA A 88 8.93 1.93 8.66
C ALA A 88 8.67 3.20 7.82
N VAL A 89 7.46 3.76 7.93
CA VAL A 89 6.98 4.89 7.12
C VAL A 89 7.00 6.21 7.91
N ALA A 90 6.94 6.14 9.24
CA ALA A 90 6.83 7.29 10.13
C ALA A 90 8.07 8.20 10.05
N ASP A 91 7.81 9.50 9.90
CA ASP A 91 8.80 10.54 10.13
C ASP A 91 8.66 11.03 11.57
N LEU A 92 9.52 10.53 12.46
CA LEU A 92 9.47 10.87 13.89
C LEU A 92 9.86 12.32 14.18
N GLU A 93 10.62 12.98 13.32
CA GLU A 93 10.99 14.39 13.51
C GLU A 93 9.79 15.29 13.25
N ARG A 94 9.02 14.97 12.21
CA ARG A 94 7.79 15.69 11.85
C ARG A 94 6.55 15.20 12.60
N LYS A 95 6.66 14.08 13.32
CA LYS A 95 5.53 13.35 13.91
C LYS A 95 4.41 13.13 12.90
N ASP A 96 4.76 12.76 11.67
CA ASP A 96 3.79 12.51 10.61
C ASP A 96 3.95 11.13 10.00
N VAL A 97 2.81 10.55 9.63
CA VAL A 97 2.73 9.23 9.02
C VAL A 97 1.78 9.31 7.84
N ASN A 98 2.31 9.06 6.65
CA ASN A 98 1.51 8.94 5.45
C ASN A 98 1.08 7.49 5.23
N LEU A 99 -0.20 7.19 5.46
CA LEU A 99 -0.75 5.86 5.28
C LEU A 99 -0.80 5.41 3.81
N ASP A 100 -0.76 6.34 2.85
CA ASP A 100 -0.77 6.00 1.42
C ASP A 100 0.47 5.20 1.00
N LEU A 101 1.57 5.31 1.77
CA LEU A 101 2.80 4.56 1.56
C LEU A 101 2.72 3.11 2.06
N ILE A 102 1.65 2.75 2.77
CA ILE A 102 1.40 1.39 3.25
C ILE A 102 0.36 0.74 2.34
N LYS A 103 0.80 -0.16 1.46
CA LYS A 103 -0.11 -0.95 0.63
C LYS A 103 -0.64 -2.14 1.44
N MET A 104 -1.94 -2.42 1.35
CA MET A 104 -2.52 -3.65 1.88
C MET A 104 -2.97 -4.55 0.73
N GLU A 105 -2.25 -5.66 0.52
CA GLU A 105 -2.57 -6.62 -0.54
C GLU A 105 -3.11 -7.92 0.06
N GLY A 106 -4.14 -8.49 -0.56
CA GLY A 106 -4.85 -9.64 0.00
C GLY A 106 -5.02 -10.78 -1.00
N ARG A 107 -4.70 -12.00 -0.58
CA ARG A 107 -4.93 -13.21 -1.38
C ARG A 107 -5.66 -14.29 -0.61
N ALA A 108 -6.69 -14.83 -1.26
CA ALA A 108 -7.39 -16.01 -0.77
C ALA A 108 -6.48 -17.23 -0.75
N GLY A 109 -6.67 -18.08 0.26
CA GLY A 109 -5.88 -19.27 0.50
C GLY A 109 -4.92 -19.11 1.68
N GLY A 110 -4.48 -20.25 2.23
CA GLY A 110 -3.65 -20.29 3.43
C GLY A 110 -4.41 -19.92 4.70
N GLN A 111 -3.64 -19.72 5.77
CA GLN A 111 -4.13 -19.29 7.08
C GLN A 111 -3.84 -17.81 7.30
N MET A 112 -4.48 -17.21 8.32
CA MET A 112 -4.22 -15.80 8.65
C MET A 112 -2.79 -15.58 9.14
N GLU A 113 -2.19 -16.61 9.75
CA GLU A 113 -0.81 -16.62 10.26
C GLU A 113 0.23 -16.50 9.15
N ASP A 114 -0.11 -16.88 7.91
CA ASP A 114 0.75 -16.74 6.74
C ASP A 114 0.87 -15.27 6.25
N SER A 115 0.16 -14.34 6.90
CA SER A 115 0.26 -12.92 6.59
C SER A 115 1.61 -12.37 7.02
N GLN A 116 2.21 -11.49 6.23
CA GLN A 116 3.55 -10.97 6.48
C GLN A 116 3.69 -9.51 6.07
N LEU A 117 4.61 -8.82 6.73
CA LEU A 117 5.07 -7.50 6.32
C LEU A 117 6.17 -7.66 5.27
N VAL A 118 6.00 -7.02 4.12
CA VAL A 118 6.98 -6.97 3.04
C VAL A 118 7.59 -5.57 3.01
N TYR A 119 8.90 -5.49 3.21
CA TYR A 119 9.68 -4.25 3.06
C TYR A 119 9.92 -3.96 1.57
N GLY A 120 8.85 -3.51 0.92
CA GLY A 120 8.77 -3.26 -0.51
C GLY A 120 7.34 -3.42 -1.00
N ILE A 121 7.19 -3.92 -2.23
CA ILE A 121 5.89 -3.95 -2.91
C ILE A 121 5.51 -5.34 -3.38
N VAL A 122 4.28 -5.72 -3.08
CA VAL A 122 3.64 -6.89 -3.68
C VAL A 122 2.74 -6.44 -4.82
N LEU A 123 2.95 -7.02 -5.99
CA LEU A 123 2.13 -6.79 -7.18
C LEU A 123 1.31 -8.04 -7.49
N ASP A 124 0.02 -7.85 -7.76
CA ASP A 124 -0.84 -8.89 -8.28
C ASP A 124 -0.62 -9.09 -9.79
N LYS A 125 0.61 -9.43 -10.15
CA LYS A 125 1.06 -9.67 -11.52
C LYS A 125 2.04 -10.83 -11.53
N GLU A 126 2.04 -11.54 -12.66
CA GLU A 126 3.05 -12.52 -13.01
C GLU A 126 4.07 -11.90 -13.96
N ILE A 127 5.20 -12.57 -14.12
CA ILE A 127 6.18 -12.24 -15.15
C ILE A 127 5.55 -12.52 -16.51
N SER A 128 5.79 -11.62 -17.47
CA SER A 128 5.09 -11.59 -18.76
C SER A 128 5.27 -12.86 -19.59
N HIS A 129 6.43 -13.53 -19.51
CA HIS A 129 6.72 -14.74 -20.27
C HIS A 129 7.14 -15.90 -19.35
N PRO A 130 6.60 -17.13 -19.52
CA PRO A 130 6.92 -18.26 -18.65
C PRO A 130 8.39 -18.70 -18.66
N GLY A 131 9.10 -18.41 -19.76
CA GLY A 131 10.53 -18.73 -19.95
C GLY A 131 11.49 -17.67 -19.40
N MET A 132 10.99 -16.59 -18.78
CA MET A 132 11.83 -15.61 -18.09
C MET A 132 12.16 -16.08 -16.67
N ASP A 133 13.24 -15.54 -16.12
CA ASP A 133 13.67 -15.83 -14.75
C ASP A 133 12.65 -15.32 -13.73
N LYS A 134 12.27 -16.21 -12.80
CA LYS A 134 11.25 -15.95 -11.78
C LYS A 134 11.79 -15.43 -10.45
N ASP A 135 13.10 -15.51 -10.26
CA ASP A 135 13.80 -15.08 -9.06
C ASP A 135 15.03 -14.28 -9.50
N ILE A 136 14.97 -12.97 -9.27
CA ILE A 136 15.98 -12.00 -9.69
C ILE A 136 16.62 -11.46 -8.41
N LYS A 137 17.92 -11.70 -8.26
CA LYS A 137 18.74 -11.15 -7.16
C LYS A 137 19.39 -9.85 -7.62
N ASP A 138 19.53 -8.89 -6.71
CA ASP A 138 20.09 -7.56 -6.97
C ASP A 138 19.40 -6.88 -8.16
N ALA A 139 18.08 -6.74 -8.05
CA ALA A 139 17.22 -6.19 -9.09
C ALA A 139 17.48 -4.69 -9.31
N LYS A 140 17.96 -4.35 -10.51
CA LYS A 140 17.98 -3.00 -11.10
C LYS A 140 16.79 -2.84 -12.02
N MET A 141 15.71 -2.28 -11.50
CA MET A 141 14.44 -2.18 -12.22
C MET A 141 14.29 -0.85 -12.95
N CYS A 142 13.78 -0.90 -14.18
CA CYS A 142 13.28 0.30 -14.87
C CYS A 142 11.76 0.36 -14.72
N ILE A 143 11.26 1.55 -14.37
CA ILE A 143 9.83 1.82 -14.23
C ILE A 143 9.41 2.66 -15.44
N LEU A 144 8.55 2.09 -16.29
CA LEU A 144 8.17 2.64 -17.58
C LEU A 144 6.67 2.95 -17.62
N THR A 145 6.34 4.16 -18.06
CA THR A 145 4.96 4.54 -18.39
C THR A 145 4.71 4.61 -19.89
N CYS A 146 5.75 4.41 -20.72
CA CYS A 146 5.59 4.17 -22.15
C CYS A 146 5.27 2.70 -22.44
N PRO A 147 4.37 2.41 -23.40
CA PRO A 147 4.17 1.05 -23.89
C PRO A 147 5.36 0.62 -24.76
N PHE A 148 5.69 -0.68 -24.74
CA PHE A 148 6.52 -1.27 -25.80
C PHE A 148 5.64 -1.50 -27.03
N GLU A 149 5.39 -0.43 -27.77
CA GLU A 149 4.64 -0.45 -29.03
C GLU A 149 5.28 0.52 -30.03
N PRO A 150 5.13 0.29 -31.35
CA PRO A 150 5.48 1.28 -32.35
C PRO A 150 4.73 2.59 -32.08
N PRO A 151 5.36 3.75 -32.32
CA PRO A 151 4.83 5.03 -31.89
C PRO A 151 3.61 5.39 -32.72
N LYS A 152 2.43 5.28 -32.11
CA LYS A 152 1.17 5.69 -32.74
C LYS A 152 1.00 7.20 -32.58
N PRO A 153 0.86 7.97 -33.66
CA PRO A 153 0.56 9.39 -33.55
C PRO A 153 -0.79 9.57 -32.84
N LYS A 154 -0.89 10.59 -31.96
CA LYS A 154 -2.13 10.85 -31.19
C LYS A 154 -3.28 11.35 -32.08
N THR A 155 -2.95 11.90 -33.24
CA THR A 155 -3.90 12.32 -34.28
C THR A 155 -4.33 11.12 -35.10
N LYS A 156 -5.57 11.13 -35.61
CA LYS A 156 -6.05 10.11 -36.55
C LYS A 156 -5.18 10.15 -37.81
N HIS A 157 -4.29 9.18 -37.96
CA HIS A 157 -3.51 8.96 -39.18
C HIS A 157 -3.90 7.61 -39.77
N THR A 158 -4.21 7.61 -41.06
CA THR A 158 -4.42 6.41 -41.86
C THR A 158 -3.15 6.16 -42.67
N ILE A 159 -2.49 5.03 -42.41
CA ILE A 159 -1.35 4.60 -43.22
C ILE A 159 -1.92 3.87 -44.43
N THR A 160 -1.72 4.43 -45.64
CA THR A 160 -2.10 3.78 -46.90
C THR A 160 -0.90 3.03 -47.45
N VAL A 161 -1.02 1.71 -47.57
CA VAL A 161 0.03 0.84 -48.10
C VAL A 161 -0.38 0.37 -49.50
N ASP A 162 0.25 0.94 -50.54
CA ASP A 162 -0.16 0.71 -51.94
C ASP A 162 0.53 -0.50 -52.59
N THR A 163 1.62 -1.01 -52.00
CA THR A 163 2.50 -2.00 -52.63
C THR A 163 2.99 -3.02 -51.60
N ALA A 164 3.14 -4.28 -52.00
CA ALA A 164 3.64 -5.35 -51.14
C ALA A 164 5.05 -5.05 -50.56
N GLU A 165 5.92 -4.42 -51.34
CA GLU A 165 7.26 -4.00 -50.88
C GLU A 165 7.20 -2.99 -49.73
N LYS A 166 6.27 -2.02 -49.80
CA LYS A 166 6.05 -1.05 -48.72
C LYS A 166 5.53 -1.72 -47.45
N PHE A 167 4.69 -2.76 -47.60
CA PHE A 167 4.18 -3.54 -46.47
C PHE A 167 5.31 -4.28 -45.75
N GLU A 168 6.19 -4.95 -46.50
CA GLU A 168 7.32 -5.68 -45.91
C GLU A 168 8.36 -4.75 -45.28
N ALA A 169 8.62 -3.60 -45.90
CA ALA A 169 9.49 -2.57 -45.32
C ALA A 169 8.93 -2.01 -44.00
N LEU A 170 7.62 -1.74 -43.94
CA LEU A 170 6.95 -1.29 -42.72
C LEU A 170 7.04 -2.34 -41.61
N HIS A 171 6.81 -3.61 -41.94
CA HIS A 171 6.94 -4.70 -40.98
C HIS A 171 8.36 -4.83 -40.42
N LYS A 172 9.38 -4.72 -41.28
CA LYS A 172 10.79 -4.71 -40.83
C LYS A 172 11.11 -3.53 -39.92
N GLN A 173 10.60 -2.34 -40.23
CA GLN A 173 10.77 -1.16 -39.37
C GLN A 173 10.10 -1.33 -38.00
N GLU A 174 8.90 -1.92 -37.94
CA GLU A 174 8.23 -2.22 -36.67
C GLU A 174 9.07 -3.17 -35.82
N GLN A 175 9.64 -4.22 -36.42
CA GLN A 175 10.53 -5.17 -35.74
C GLN A 175 11.81 -4.51 -35.23
N GLU A 176 12.48 -3.70 -36.07
CA GLU A 176 13.68 -2.96 -35.67
C GLU A 176 13.40 -2.05 -34.48
N TYR A 177 12.23 -1.40 -34.45
CA TYR A 177 11.84 -0.51 -33.36
C TYR A 177 11.75 -1.25 -32.01
N PHE A 178 11.18 -2.46 -31.98
CA PHE A 178 11.14 -3.28 -30.77
C PHE A 178 12.55 -3.69 -30.32
N VAL A 179 13.41 -4.09 -31.25
CA VAL A 179 14.80 -4.47 -30.95
C VAL A 179 15.57 -3.28 -30.36
N GLU A 180 15.39 -2.08 -30.90
CA GLU A 180 15.99 -0.86 -30.37
C GLU A 180 15.51 -0.55 -28.95
N MET A 181 14.20 -0.65 -28.67
CA MET A 181 13.68 -0.43 -27.31
C MET A 181 14.28 -1.40 -26.29
N VAL A 182 14.29 -2.70 -26.62
CA VAL A 182 14.85 -3.74 -25.73
C VAL A 182 16.33 -3.50 -25.50
N LYS A 183 17.06 -3.10 -26.55
CA LYS A 183 18.47 -2.74 -26.46
C LYS A 183 18.70 -1.53 -25.56
N GLN A 184 17.91 -0.47 -25.67
CA GLN A 184 18.01 0.71 -24.80
C GLN A 184 17.82 0.36 -23.31
N VAL A 185 16.88 -0.55 -22.99
CA VAL A 185 16.68 -1.04 -21.62
C VAL A 185 17.90 -1.81 -21.12
N LYS A 186 18.48 -2.65 -21.98
CA LYS A 186 19.67 -3.45 -21.65
C LYS A 186 20.93 -2.60 -21.50
N ASP A 187 21.15 -1.65 -22.39
CA ASP A 187 22.31 -0.74 -22.40
C ASP A 187 22.35 0.16 -21.15
N CYS A 188 21.17 0.46 -20.58
CA CYS A 188 21.04 1.16 -19.31
C CYS A 188 21.51 0.31 -18.10
N GLY A 189 21.58 -1.01 -18.26
CA GLY A 189 21.95 -1.96 -17.20
C GLY A 189 20.79 -2.36 -16.28
N ALA A 190 19.54 -2.23 -16.74
CA ALA A 190 18.38 -2.76 -16.03
C ALA A 190 18.32 -4.30 -16.18
N ASN A 191 17.81 -4.99 -15.16
CA ASN A 191 17.56 -6.43 -15.17
C ASN A 191 16.07 -6.79 -15.02
N LEU A 192 15.20 -5.82 -14.78
CA LEU A 192 13.76 -6.00 -14.69
C LEU A 192 13.05 -4.79 -15.30
N ALA A 193 12.11 -5.03 -16.20
CA ALA A 193 11.28 -3.98 -16.80
C ALA A 193 9.87 -3.99 -16.23
N ILE A 194 9.41 -2.87 -15.65
CA ILE A 194 8.07 -2.75 -15.08
C ILE A 194 7.31 -1.71 -15.87
N CYS A 195 6.24 -2.13 -16.54
CA CYS A 195 5.48 -1.30 -17.46
C CYS A 195 4.06 -1.06 -16.94
N GLN A 196 3.63 0.20 -17.01
CA GLN A 196 2.23 0.57 -16.73
C GLN A 196 1.28 -0.07 -17.76
N TRP A 197 1.67 -0.01 -19.02
CA TRP A 197 0.87 -0.52 -20.13
C TRP A 197 1.26 -1.95 -20.49
N GLY A 198 0.37 -2.60 -21.23
CA GLY A 198 0.69 -3.85 -21.92
C GLY A 198 1.70 -3.65 -23.04
N PHE A 199 2.17 -4.78 -23.54
CA PHE A 199 2.96 -4.86 -24.76
C PHE A 199 2.65 -6.18 -25.48
N ASP A 200 2.91 -6.20 -26.78
CA ASP A 200 2.59 -7.32 -27.66
C ASP A 200 3.46 -8.56 -27.40
N ASP A 201 2.98 -9.73 -27.83
CA ASP A 201 3.66 -11.01 -27.61
C ASP A 201 5.03 -11.07 -28.34
N GLU A 202 5.18 -10.38 -29.47
CA GLU A 202 6.46 -10.27 -30.18
C GLU A 202 7.51 -9.53 -29.34
N ALA A 203 7.15 -8.39 -28.73
CA ALA A 203 8.01 -7.67 -27.80
C ALA A 203 8.35 -8.52 -26.57
N ASN A 204 7.38 -9.29 -26.06
CA ASN A 204 7.58 -10.19 -24.93
C ASN A 204 8.61 -11.30 -25.25
N HIS A 205 8.56 -11.85 -26.46
CA HIS A 205 9.53 -12.85 -26.91
C HIS A 205 10.93 -12.25 -27.05
N LEU A 206 11.05 -11.04 -27.60
CA LEU A 206 12.33 -10.32 -27.71
C LEU A 206 12.94 -9.99 -26.34
N LEU A 207 12.12 -9.56 -25.38
CA LEU A 207 12.53 -9.35 -23.99
C LEU A 207 13.05 -10.65 -23.34
N MET A 208 12.38 -11.78 -23.60
CA MET A 208 12.83 -13.09 -23.12
C MET A 208 14.19 -13.47 -23.74
N GLN A 209 14.35 -13.35 -25.05
CA GLN A 209 15.62 -13.64 -25.74
C GLN A 209 16.76 -12.75 -25.23
N ALA A 210 16.45 -11.49 -24.89
CA ALA A 210 17.41 -10.57 -24.32
C ALA A 210 17.77 -10.86 -22.86
N GLY A 211 17.06 -11.77 -22.18
CA GLY A 211 17.23 -12.08 -20.77
C GLY A 211 16.71 -10.99 -19.84
N LEU A 212 15.66 -10.27 -20.25
CA LEU A 212 15.04 -9.17 -19.49
C LEU A 212 13.63 -9.57 -19.05
N PRO A 213 13.45 -10.05 -17.80
CA PRO A 213 12.15 -10.19 -17.19
C PRO A 213 11.34 -8.89 -17.27
N ALA A 214 10.06 -9.02 -17.60
CA ALA A 214 9.16 -7.88 -17.71
C ALA A 214 7.81 -8.11 -17.04
N VAL A 215 7.21 -7.02 -16.56
CA VAL A 215 5.87 -7.00 -15.95
C VAL A 215 5.02 -6.00 -16.73
N ARG A 216 3.81 -6.44 -17.12
CA ARG A 216 2.85 -5.65 -17.89
C ARG A 216 1.64 -5.27 -17.04
N TRP A 217 0.95 -4.19 -17.42
CA TRP A 217 -0.32 -3.76 -16.81
C TRP A 217 -0.22 -3.47 -15.31
N VAL A 218 0.85 -2.80 -14.89
CA VAL A 218 1.01 -2.36 -13.50
C VAL A 218 0.18 -1.10 -13.24
N GLY A 219 -0.51 -1.04 -12.10
CA GLY A 219 -1.36 0.11 -11.76
C GLY A 219 -0.55 1.40 -11.58
N GLY A 220 -1.18 2.55 -11.84
CA GLY A 220 -0.51 3.86 -11.67
C GLY A 220 -0.04 4.10 -10.23
N VAL A 221 -0.91 3.85 -9.25
CA VAL A 221 -0.57 3.96 -7.82
C VAL A 221 0.56 2.99 -7.44
N GLU A 222 0.56 1.78 -8.01
CA GLU A 222 1.60 0.78 -7.74
C GLU A 222 2.96 1.22 -8.27
N ILE A 223 3.00 1.85 -9.45
CA ILE A 223 4.20 2.42 -10.06
C ILE A 223 4.77 3.57 -9.22
N GLU A 224 3.91 4.44 -8.70
CA GLU A 224 4.33 5.54 -7.83
C GLU A 224 4.94 5.02 -6.54
N LEU A 225 4.27 4.08 -5.87
CA LEU A 225 4.80 3.43 -4.68
C LEU A 225 6.12 2.73 -4.99
N LEU A 226 6.22 2.05 -6.14
CA LEU A 226 7.43 1.32 -6.53
C LEU A 226 8.60 2.27 -6.79
N ALA A 227 8.34 3.42 -7.40
CA ALA A 227 9.34 4.46 -7.56
C ALA A 227 9.84 4.97 -6.20
N ILE A 228 8.95 5.16 -5.23
CA ILE A 228 9.30 5.60 -3.87
C ILE A 228 10.10 4.51 -3.13
N ALA A 229 9.66 3.25 -3.19
CA ALA A 229 10.32 2.13 -2.52
C ALA A 229 11.72 1.86 -3.09
N SER A 230 11.81 1.73 -4.42
CA SER A 230 13.06 1.37 -5.10
C SER A 230 14.02 2.55 -5.30
N GLY A 231 13.55 3.80 -5.13
CA GLY A 231 14.28 5.02 -5.45
C GLY A 231 14.36 5.33 -6.96
N ALA A 232 13.65 4.56 -7.79
CA ALA A 232 13.61 4.78 -9.23
C ALA A 232 12.92 6.09 -9.61
N ARG A 233 13.23 6.60 -10.80
CA ARG A 233 12.41 7.63 -11.45
C ARG A 233 11.55 6.98 -12.52
N ILE A 234 10.28 7.37 -12.56
CA ILE A 234 9.34 6.92 -13.57
C ILE A 234 9.78 7.51 -14.93
N VAL A 235 10.03 6.63 -15.91
CA VAL A 235 10.53 7.01 -17.24
C VAL A 235 9.38 7.03 -18.24
N PRO A 236 9.05 8.19 -18.84
CA PRO A 236 7.96 8.30 -19.81
C PRO A 236 8.33 7.96 -21.24
N ARG A 237 9.64 7.91 -21.57
CA ARG A 237 10.15 7.64 -22.92
C ARG A 237 11.45 6.84 -22.86
N PHE A 238 11.61 5.86 -23.75
CA PHE A 238 12.81 5.02 -23.83
C PHE A 238 14.10 5.81 -24.08
N SER A 239 14.04 6.91 -24.85
CA SER A 239 15.18 7.79 -25.09
C SER A 239 15.71 8.49 -23.84
N GLU A 240 14.92 8.55 -22.77
CA GLU A 240 15.30 9.17 -21.51
C GLU A 240 15.78 8.15 -20.47
N LEU A 241 15.91 6.86 -20.84
CA LEU A 241 16.48 5.84 -19.96
C LEU A 241 17.94 6.20 -19.63
N ALA A 242 18.28 6.14 -18.35
CA ALA A 242 19.64 6.32 -17.87
C ALA A 242 19.83 5.50 -16.60
N ALA A 243 21.06 5.01 -16.37
CA ALA A 243 21.36 4.15 -15.21
C ALA A 243 21.01 4.83 -13.88
N ALA A 244 21.11 6.16 -13.81
CA ALA A 244 20.76 6.97 -12.64
C ALA A 244 19.25 7.02 -12.33
N LYS A 245 18.38 6.58 -13.24
CA LYS A 245 16.92 6.55 -13.06
C LYS A 245 16.41 5.16 -12.64
N LEU A 246 17.28 4.15 -12.63
CA LEU A 246 16.92 2.80 -12.24
C LEU A 246 16.68 2.69 -10.74
N GLY A 247 15.72 1.86 -10.35
CA GLY A 247 15.48 1.49 -8.96
C GLY A 247 16.32 0.29 -8.55
N SER A 248 16.59 0.18 -7.25
CA SER A 248 17.32 -0.95 -6.67
C SER A 248 16.43 -1.70 -5.68
N ALA A 249 16.38 -3.03 -5.82
CA ALA A 249 15.80 -3.95 -4.84
C ALA A 249 16.70 -5.18 -4.67
N GLY A 250 16.77 -5.73 -3.45
CA GLY A 250 17.62 -6.89 -3.17
C GLY A 250 17.11 -8.16 -3.83
N ARG A 251 15.78 -8.37 -3.87
CA ARG A 251 15.21 -9.56 -4.50
C ARG A 251 13.83 -9.31 -5.10
N VAL A 252 13.61 -9.83 -6.29
CA VAL A 252 12.31 -9.90 -6.94
C VAL A 252 11.97 -11.34 -7.23
N ARG A 253 10.90 -11.85 -6.61
CA ARG A 253 10.49 -13.25 -6.77
C ARG A 253 9.02 -13.38 -7.10
N GLU A 254 8.71 -14.25 -8.04
CA GLU A 254 7.34 -14.66 -8.35
C GLU A 254 6.96 -15.81 -7.42
N VAL A 255 5.98 -15.58 -6.54
CA VAL A 255 5.48 -16.57 -5.58
C VAL A 255 4.13 -17.08 -6.05
N SER A 256 4.06 -18.40 -6.24
CA SER A 256 2.80 -19.10 -6.48
C SER A 256 2.13 -19.45 -5.15
N PHE A 257 0.84 -19.19 -5.03
CA PHE A 257 0.08 -19.50 -3.81
C PHE A 257 -0.86 -20.69 -4.00
N GLY A 258 -0.55 -21.80 -3.33
CA GLY A 258 -1.40 -23.00 -3.32
C GLY A 258 -1.41 -23.74 -4.66
N THR A 259 -2.53 -24.43 -4.95
CA THR A 259 -2.78 -25.17 -6.20
C THR A 259 -3.45 -24.34 -7.30
N THR A 260 -3.94 -23.15 -6.96
CA THR A 260 -4.49 -22.20 -7.95
C THR A 260 -3.34 -21.59 -8.74
N LYS A 261 -3.56 -21.30 -10.03
CA LYS A 261 -2.55 -20.65 -10.92
C LYS A 261 -2.25 -19.19 -10.54
N ASP A 262 -2.62 -18.76 -9.35
CA ASP A 262 -2.47 -17.38 -8.91
C ASP A 262 -1.04 -17.15 -8.43
N ARG A 263 -0.37 -16.20 -9.09
CA ARG A 263 1.01 -15.83 -8.81
C ARG A 263 1.09 -14.33 -8.55
N MET A 264 1.99 -13.97 -7.67
CA MET A 264 2.26 -12.57 -7.35
C MET A 264 3.74 -12.32 -7.35
N LEU A 265 4.10 -11.08 -7.67
CA LEU A 265 5.48 -10.63 -7.65
C LEU A 265 5.76 -9.95 -6.31
N PHE A 266 6.75 -10.47 -5.59
CA PHE A 266 7.28 -9.89 -4.37
C PHE A 266 8.55 -9.14 -4.71
N ILE A 267 8.56 -7.84 -4.44
CA ILE A 267 9.73 -6.98 -4.59
C ILE A 267 10.17 -6.61 -3.18
N GLU A 268 11.25 -7.25 -2.73
CA GLU A 268 11.77 -7.24 -1.36
C GLU A 268 13.11 -6.49 -1.30
N ASP A 269 13.45 -5.97 -0.11
CA ASP A 269 14.71 -5.29 0.19
C ASP A 269 14.98 -4.09 -0.74
N CYS A 270 13.99 -3.21 -0.87
CA CYS A 270 14.14 -1.99 -1.64
C CYS A 270 15.09 -1.00 -0.94
N SER A 271 15.84 -0.22 -1.72
CA SER A 271 16.84 0.73 -1.19
C SER A 271 16.25 1.76 -0.20
N ASN A 272 14.97 2.10 -0.36
CA ASN A 272 14.25 3.01 0.50
C ASN A 272 13.04 2.30 1.14
N SER A 273 13.10 2.06 2.45
CA SER A 273 12.07 1.32 3.20
C SER A 273 10.80 2.13 3.49
N LYS A 274 10.62 3.29 2.85
CA LYS A 274 9.52 4.23 3.11
C LYS A 274 8.16 3.77 2.58
N ALA A 275 8.13 2.76 1.71
CA ALA A 275 6.89 2.15 1.24
C ALA A 275 6.94 0.66 1.56
N VAL A 276 5.88 0.18 2.20
CA VAL A 276 5.78 -1.19 2.70
C VAL A 276 4.45 -1.79 2.28
N THR A 277 4.42 -3.12 2.14
CA THR A 277 3.19 -3.83 1.83
C THR A 277 2.86 -4.83 2.93
N ILE A 278 1.67 -4.70 3.51
CA ILE A 278 1.11 -5.71 4.39
C ILE A 278 0.40 -6.73 3.50
N PHE A 279 0.97 -7.92 3.42
CA PHE A 279 0.41 -9.02 2.65
C PHE A 279 -0.47 -9.89 3.56
N VAL A 280 -1.77 -9.92 3.28
CA VAL A 280 -2.78 -10.59 4.08
C VAL A 280 -3.22 -11.89 3.40
N ARG A 281 -3.23 -12.97 4.18
CA ARG A 281 -3.72 -14.30 3.80
C ARG A 281 -4.98 -14.63 4.59
N GLY A 282 -5.83 -15.47 3.99
CA GLY A 282 -7.06 -15.88 4.64
C GLY A 282 -7.85 -16.88 3.82
N GLY A 283 -8.61 -17.74 4.51
CA GLY A 283 -9.36 -18.82 3.87
C GLY A 283 -10.47 -18.35 2.92
N ASN A 284 -11.00 -17.13 3.09
CA ASN A 284 -12.06 -16.58 2.25
C ASN A 284 -11.82 -15.08 1.99
N LYS A 285 -12.25 -14.59 0.83
CA LYS A 285 -12.18 -13.16 0.43
C LYS A 285 -12.87 -12.24 1.44
N MET A 286 -14.04 -12.64 1.95
CA MET A 286 -14.76 -11.86 2.97
C MET A 286 -13.94 -11.66 4.24
N ILE A 287 -13.20 -12.69 4.66
CA ILE A 287 -12.36 -12.63 5.85
C ILE A 287 -11.14 -11.74 5.58
N ILE A 288 -10.56 -11.78 4.37
CA ILE A 288 -9.42 -10.94 4.00
C ILE A 288 -9.80 -9.46 4.04
N GLU A 289 -10.94 -9.08 3.47
CA GLU A 289 -11.39 -7.69 3.50
C GLU A 289 -11.68 -7.23 4.94
N GLU A 290 -12.22 -8.10 5.79
CA GLU A 290 -12.41 -7.78 7.21
C GLU A 290 -11.07 -7.67 7.98
N ILE A 291 -10.07 -8.49 7.64
CA ILE A 291 -8.71 -8.37 8.20
C ILE A 291 -8.06 -7.06 7.75
N LYS A 292 -8.12 -6.72 6.45
CA LYS A 292 -7.60 -5.45 5.93
C LYS A 292 -8.22 -4.26 6.65
N ARG A 293 -9.55 -4.27 6.84
CA ARG A 293 -10.27 -3.25 7.60
C ARG A 293 -9.81 -3.20 9.06
N SER A 294 -9.64 -4.36 9.68
CA SER A 294 -9.18 -4.47 11.07
C SER A 294 -7.78 -3.88 11.26
N ILE A 295 -6.86 -4.20 10.35
CA ILE A 295 -5.49 -3.68 10.32
C ILE A 295 -5.48 -2.18 10.04
N HIS A 296 -6.28 -1.70 9.08
CA HIS A 296 -6.39 -0.27 8.78
C HIS A 296 -6.75 0.56 10.01
N ASP A 297 -7.73 0.13 10.80
CA ASP A 297 -8.08 0.81 12.04
C ASP A 297 -6.93 0.80 13.06
N ALA A 298 -6.15 -0.29 13.14
CA ALA A 298 -4.97 -0.36 13.99
C ALA A 298 -3.86 0.59 13.49
N LEU A 299 -3.63 0.68 12.18
CA LEU A 299 -2.72 1.63 11.56
C LEU A 299 -3.11 3.07 11.90
N CYS A 300 -4.40 3.40 11.83
CA CYS A 300 -4.90 4.73 12.19
C CYS A 300 -4.64 5.08 13.66
N ILE A 301 -4.84 4.14 14.58
CA ILE A 301 -4.62 4.39 16.02
C ILE A 301 -3.13 4.53 16.31
N VAL A 302 -2.28 3.68 15.75
CA VAL A 302 -0.83 3.78 15.90
C VAL A 302 -0.31 5.08 15.27
N ARG A 303 -0.85 5.51 14.13
CA ARG A 303 -0.57 6.83 13.54
C ARG A 303 -0.92 7.97 14.50
N ASN A 304 -2.09 7.91 15.14
CA ASN A 304 -2.49 8.94 16.09
C ASN A 304 -1.52 9.02 17.26
N LEU A 305 -1.01 7.88 17.76
CA LEU A 305 0.02 7.85 18.81
C LEU A 305 1.35 8.47 18.37
N VAL A 306 1.71 8.34 17.09
CA VAL A 306 2.90 8.99 16.53
C VAL A 306 2.75 10.51 16.49
N GLN A 307 1.54 10.99 16.15
CA GLN A 307 1.22 12.42 16.12
C GLN A 307 1.11 13.03 17.53
N ASP A 308 0.38 12.34 18.40
CA ASP A 308 0.11 12.73 19.78
C ASP A 308 0.23 11.49 20.69
N ASN A 309 1.20 11.53 21.60
CA ASN A 309 1.57 10.40 22.44
C ASN A 309 0.71 10.26 23.71
N ARG A 310 -0.38 11.02 23.80
CA ARG A 310 -1.35 10.94 24.89
C ARG A 310 -2.31 9.77 24.69
N VAL A 311 -2.58 9.04 25.77
CA VAL A 311 -3.55 7.95 25.83
C VAL A 311 -4.53 8.15 26.97
N VAL A 312 -5.72 7.60 26.79
CA VAL A 312 -6.74 7.53 27.84
C VAL A 312 -7.19 6.09 27.95
N TYR A 313 -7.33 5.59 29.18
CA TYR A 313 -7.77 4.23 29.44
C TYR A 313 -9.25 4.06 29.11
N GLY A 314 -9.54 3.18 28.14
CA GLY A 314 -10.88 2.90 27.66
C GLY A 314 -11.72 2.02 28.60
N GLY A 315 -12.68 1.27 28.03
CA GLY A 315 -13.50 0.31 28.79
C GLY A 315 -14.58 0.92 29.70
N GLY A 316 -14.87 2.21 29.55
CA GLY A 316 -15.81 2.96 30.39
C GLY A 316 -15.15 3.76 31.52
N GLY A 317 -13.86 3.55 31.80
CA GLY A 317 -13.10 4.31 32.79
C GLY A 317 -12.97 5.79 32.45
N ALA A 318 -12.67 6.11 31.18
CA ALA A 318 -12.62 7.50 30.70
C ALA A 318 -13.93 8.30 30.86
N GLY A 319 -15.08 7.62 30.92
CA GLY A 319 -16.41 8.26 31.00
C GLY A 319 -16.98 8.33 32.42
N ALA A 320 -16.46 7.54 33.34
CA ALA A 320 -16.82 7.53 34.75
C ALA A 320 -15.57 7.95 35.52
N GLY A 321 -15.42 9.25 35.82
CA GLY A 321 -14.22 9.86 36.43
C GLY A 321 -13.84 9.32 37.81
N GLY A 322 -13.59 8.03 37.91
CA GLY A 322 -13.01 7.31 39.03
C GLY A 322 -11.54 7.10 38.76
N ASP A 323 -10.74 7.27 39.81
CA ASP A 323 -9.29 7.12 39.82
C ASP A 323 -8.82 5.85 39.07
N PRO A 324 -7.63 5.90 38.44
CA PRO A 324 -7.08 4.74 37.75
C PRO A 324 -6.94 3.56 38.73
N PRO A 325 -7.26 2.32 38.30
CA PRO A 325 -6.94 1.16 39.11
C PRO A 325 -5.42 1.03 39.21
N VAL A 326 -4.95 0.98 40.45
CA VAL A 326 -3.56 0.72 40.86
C VAL A 326 -3.03 -0.58 40.27
#